data_AF-A0A7L4QZR2-F1
#
_entry.id   AF-A0A7L4QZR2-F1
#
_cell.length_a   1.000
_cell.length_b   1.000
_cell.length_c   1.000
_cell.angle_alpha   90.00
_cell.angle_beta   90.00
_cell.angle_gamma   90.00
#
_symmetry.space_group_name_H-M   'P 1'
#
loop_
_entity.id
_entity.type
_entity.pdbx_description
1 polymer ?
#
loop_
_entity_poly.entity_id
_entity_poly.type
_entity_poly.pdbx_seq_one_letter_code
_entity_poly.pdbx_strand_id
1 'polypeptide(L)'
;SMVMLPLFAYLGTESGRSIISRTASIFEKPGAIFLLALPVGVLTAILDPTSFVGNPNYFGGWGILVYPIILFYGYIIASNNKLEEAIHRHGKVALVLAITTFPLILWFIQSVLDGTFQFGSYEYAGVMVLRSFNLWCWMIAFLGYGKKYLSFNNSTLKYANEGLIAFYILHQTVIQIVGFFIADWDMGIFPKYMILLTTSSIAILMIYEIAIRRINVVRFLFGMKPRK
;
A
#
# COMPACT_ATOMS: atom_id res chain seq x y z
N SER A 1 9.64 10.41 3.02
CA SER A 1 9.10 11.63 2.38
C SER A 1 10.08 12.81 2.34
N MET A 2 10.82 13.14 3.41
CA MET A 2 11.74 14.30 3.38
C MET A 2 12.86 14.19 2.32
N VAL A 3 13.39 12.98 2.09
CA VAL A 3 14.41 12.73 1.06
C VAL A 3 13.89 13.00 -0.36
N MET A 4 12.59 12.75 -0.61
CA MET A 4 11.95 13.01 -1.91
C MET A 4 11.46 14.46 -2.05
N LEU A 5 11.51 15.28 -0.99
CA LEU A 5 10.98 16.64 -1.00
C LEU A 5 11.64 17.55 -2.05
N PRO A 6 12.98 17.55 -2.24
CA PRO A 6 13.59 18.36 -3.29
C PRO A 6 13.13 17.94 -4.69
N LEU A 7 12.95 16.64 -4.92
CA LEU A 7 12.44 16.11 -6.18
C LEU A 7 10.99 16.54 -6.41
N PHE A 8 10.11 16.42 -5.41
CA PHE A 8 8.72 16.86 -5.51
C PHE A 8 8.59 18.38 -5.66
N ALA A 9 9.47 19.16 -5.01
CA ALA A 9 9.52 20.61 -5.19
C ALA A 9 9.90 20.97 -6.63
N TYR A 10 10.91 20.30 -7.20
CA TYR A 10 11.27 20.46 -8.61
C TYR A 10 10.14 20.06 -9.56
N LEU A 11 9.48 18.92 -9.30
CA LEU A 11 8.34 18.46 -10.12
C LEU A 11 7.12 19.40 -10.06
N GLY A 12 7.02 20.21 -9.01
CA GLY A 12 6.01 21.25 -8.88
C GLY A 12 6.20 22.46 -9.80
N THR A 13 7.41 22.67 -10.34
CA THR A 13 7.74 23.76 -11.28
C THR A 13 7.10 23.56 -12.66
N GLU A 14 7.08 24.58 -13.51
CA GLU A 14 6.54 24.46 -14.88
C GLU A 14 7.25 23.38 -15.71
N SER A 15 8.58 23.33 -15.65
CA SER A 15 9.38 22.30 -16.31
C SER A 15 9.06 20.90 -15.77
N GLY A 16 8.93 20.76 -14.46
CA GLY A 16 8.55 19.52 -13.79
C GLY A 16 7.16 19.02 -14.20
N ARG A 17 6.17 19.92 -14.24
CA ARG A 17 4.81 19.61 -14.70
C ARG A 17 4.78 19.20 -16.17
N SER A 18 5.61 19.80 -17.01
CA SER A 18 5.77 19.39 -18.42
C SER A 18 6.28 17.95 -18.52
N ILE A 19 7.28 17.57 -17.72
CA ILE A 19 7.79 16.18 -17.65
C ILE A 19 6.66 15.24 -17.22
N ILE A 20 5.95 15.55 -16.13
CA ILE A 20 4.81 14.75 -15.66
C ILE A 20 3.76 14.59 -16.76
N SER A 21 3.43 15.66 -17.49
CA SER A 21 2.45 15.61 -18.59
C SER A 21 2.89 14.70 -19.74
N ARG A 22 4.18 14.70 -20.10
CA ARG A 22 4.73 13.82 -21.14
C ARG A 22 4.75 12.36 -20.69
N THR A 23 5.10 12.11 -19.44
CA THR A 23 5.05 10.76 -18.85
C THR A 23 3.60 10.28 -18.77
N ALA A 24 2.68 11.15 -18.36
CA ALA A 24 1.25 10.85 -18.27
C ALA A 24 0.66 10.47 -19.63
N SER A 25 1.05 11.11 -20.73
CA SER A 25 0.54 10.77 -22.06
C SER A 25 0.97 9.38 -22.57
N ILE A 26 2.04 8.81 -22.01
CA ILE A 26 2.45 7.44 -22.28
C ILE A 26 1.56 6.46 -21.50
N PHE A 27 1.41 6.70 -20.20
CA PHE A 27 0.69 5.80 -19.29
C PHE A 27 -0.85 5.97 -19.33
N GLU A 28 -1.37 7.03 -19.95
CA GLU A 28 -2.81 7.18 -20.22
C GLU A 28 -3.31 6.25 -21.33
N LYS A 29 -2.41 5.65 -22.12
CA LYS A 29 -2.79 4.70 -23.17
C LYS A 29 -3.43 3.44 -22.58
N PRO A 30 -4.37 2.78 -23.28
CA PRO A 30 -4.99 1.55 -22.81
C PRO A 30 -3.95 0.50 -22.39
N GLY A 31 -4.06 -0.03 -21.17
CA GLY A 31 -3.16 -1.04 -20.64
C GLY A 31 -1.78 -0.54 -20.17
N ALA A 32 -1.29 0.61 -20.64
CA ALA A 32 0.04 1.12 -20.30
C ALA A 32 0.22 1.36 -18.80
N ILE A 33 -0.86 1.74 -18.10
CA ILE A 33 -0.84 1.96 -16.65
C ILE A 33 -0.42 0.72 -15.86
N PHE A 34 -0.64 -0.50 -16.38
CA PHE A 34 -0.20 -1.73 -15.72
C PHE A 34 1.31 -1.94 -15.80
N LEU A 35 2.01 -1.30 -16.74
CA LEU A 35 3.47 -1.38 -16.86
C LEU A 35 4.18 -0.75 -15.66
N LEU A 36 3.51 0.11 -14.88
CA LEU A 36 4.04 0.66 -13.64
C LEU A 36 4.24 -0.40 -12.54
N ALA A 37 3.68 -1.61 -12.71
CA ALA A 37 4.03 -2.74 -11.86
C ALA A 37 5.46 -3.27 -12.11
N LEU A 38 5.98 -3.10 -13.32
CA LEU A 38 7.24 -3.74 -13.75
C LEU A 38 8.44 -3.26 -12.93
N PRO A 39 8.65 -1.95 -12.67
CA PRO A 39 9.79 -1.52 -11.85
C PRO A 39 9.76 -2.09 -10.44
N VAL A 40 8.57 -2.27 -9.85
CA VAL A 40 8.41 -2.91 -8.54
C VAL A 40 8.73 -4.41 -8.62
N GLY A 41 8.26 -5.09 -9.68
CA GLY A 41 8.54 -6.51 -9.92
C GLY A 41 10.02 -6.81 -10.14
N VAL A 42 10.68 -6.00 -10.98
CA VAL A 42 12.12 -6.11 -11.24
C VAL A 42 12.92 -5.85 -9.97
N LEU A 43 12.56 -4.80 -9.22
CA LEU A 43 13.23 -4.49 -7.97
C LEU A 43 13.11 -5.65 -6.96
N THR A 44 11.91 -6.21 -6.79
CA THR A 44 11.67 -7.30 -5.83
C THR A 44 12.26 -8.64 -6.27
N ALA A 45 12.45 -8.84 -7.57
CA ALA A 45 13.14 -10.02 -8.10
C ALA A 45 14.67 -9.95 -7.89
N ILE A 46 15.26 -8.75 -7.95
CA ILE A 46 16.73 -8.56 -7.89
C ILE A 46 17.22 -8.31 -6.45
N LEU A 47 16.40 -7.70 -5.60
CA LEU A 47 16.80 -7.46 -4.21
C LEU A 47 16.82 -8.75 -3.41
N ASP A 48 17.97 -9.04 -2.81
CA ASP A 48 18.16 -10.18 -1.92
C ASP A 48 17.18 -10.11 -0.73
N PRO A 49 16.28 -11.11 -0.57
CA PRO A 49 15.27 -11.13 0.49
C PRO A 49 15.85 -11.32 1.89
N THR A 50 17.13 -11.67 2.03
CA THR A 50 17.82 -11.77 3.32
C THR A 50 18.50 -10.46 3.72
N SER A 51 18.80 -9.60 2.74
CA SER A 51 19.44 -8.31 2.96
C SER A 51 18.54 -7.34 3.71
N PHE A 52 19.14 -6.38 4.42
CA PHE A 52 18.38 -5.31 5.09
C PHE A 52 17.44 -4.56 4.12
N VAL A 53 17.84 -4.39 2.86
CA VAL A 53 17.10 -3.60 1.87
C VAL A 53 15.94 -4.39 1.25
N GLY A 54 16.15 -5.68 0.99
CA GLY A 54 15.17 -6.55 0.32
C GLY A 54 14.26 -7.34 1.26
N ASN A 55 14.63 -7.48 2.54
CA ASN A 55 13.89 -8.32 3.47
C ASN A 55 12.49 -7.75 3.78
N PRO A 56 11.41 -8.49 3.43
CA PRO A 56 10.05 -8.00 3.61
C PRO A 56 9.62 -7.92 5.07
N ASN A 57 10.25 -8.65 5.99
CA ASN A 57 9.82 -8.73 7.39
C ASN A 57 10.17 -7.48 8.19
N TYR A 58 11.20 -6.72 7.78
CA TYR A 58 11.63 -5.53 8.52
C TYR A 58 10.72 -4.31 8.32
N PHE A 59 10.06 -4.19 7.17
CA PHE A 59 9.39 -2.94 6.78
C PHE A 59 7.89 -3.07 6.49
N GLY A 60 7.27 -4.21 6.84
CA GLY A 60 5.82 -4.39 6.67
C GLY A 60 5.43 -5.07 5.35
N GLY A 61 6.18 -6.10 4.96
CA GLY A 61 5.83 -7.04 3.90
C GLY A 61 6.52 -6.80 2.56
N TRP A 62 7.30 -5.73 2.41
CA TRP A 62 8.06 -5.40 1.20
C TRP A 62 9.44 -4.83 1.55
N GLY A 63 10.38 -4.92 0.60
CA GLY A 63 11.68 -4.29 0.74
C GLY A 63 11.57 -2.75 0.81
N ILE A 64 12.49 -2.11 1.54
CA ILE A 64 12.43 -0.67 1.85
C ILE A 64 12.38 0.22 0.61
N LEU A 65 12.96 -0.23 -0.52
CA LEU A 65 13.00 0.52 -1.77
C LEU A 65 11.69 0.50 -2.57
N VAL A 66 10.74 -0.37 -2.22
CA VAL A 66 9.42 -0.39 -2.87
C VAL A 66 8.60 0.85 -2.48
N TYR A 67 8.62 1.25 -1.21
CA TYR A 67 7.88 2.39 -0.69
C TYR A 67 8.15 3.72 -1.39
N PRO A 68 9.42 4.16 -1.63
CA PRO A 68 9.67 5.39 -2.36
C PRO A 68 9.17 5.35 -3.80
N ILE A 69 9.19 4.20 -4.48
CA ILE A 69 8.65 4.05 -5.84
C ILE A 69 7.14 4.24 -5.83
N ILE A 70 6.43 3.56 -4.92
CA ILE A 70 4.98 3.68 -4.79
C ILE A 70 4.57 5.10 -4.39
N LEU A 71 5.32 5.74 -3.49
CA LEU A 71 5.11 7.15 -3.12
C LEU A 71 5.27 8.08 -4.32
N PHE A 72 6.30 7.85 -5.14
CA PHE A 72 6.54 8.61 -6.36
C PHE A 72 5.40 8.44 -7.37
N TYR A 73 4.90 7.21 -7.57
CA TYR A 73 3.74 6.98 -8.43
C TYR A 73 2.49 7.68 -7.91
N GLY A 74 2.23 7.61 -6.60
CA GLY A 74 1.13 8.33 -5.97
C GLY A 74 1.20 9.84 -6.23
N TYR A 75 2.39 10.44 -6.14
CA TYR A 75 2.59 11.85 -6.45
C TYR A 75 2.29 12.18 -7.91
N ILE A 76 2.81 11.40 -8.87
CA ILE A 76 2.56 11.61 -10.30
C ILE A 76 1.07 11.49 -10.62
N ILE A 77 0.40 10.46 -10.10
CA ILE A 77 -1.04 10.23 -10.29
C ILE A 77 -1.85 11.41 -9.75
N ALA A 78 -1.55 11.87 -8.52
CA ALA A 78 -2.24 13.00 -7.91
C ALA A 78 -1.97 14.35 -8.62
N SER A 79 -0.88 14.44 -9.39
CA SER A 79 -0.48 15.66 -10.10
C SER A 79 -1.03 15.75 -11.52
N ASN A 80 -1.72 14.72 -12.03
CA ASN A 80 -2.22 14.69 -13.41
C ASN A 80 -3.57 13.96 -13.56
N ASN A 81 -4.60 14.72 -13.91
CA ASN A 81 -5.97 14.20 -14.08
C ASN A 81 -6.09 13.07 -15.11
N LYS A 82 -5.25 13.06 -16.16
CA LYS A 82 -5.29 12.01 -17.20
C LYS A 82 -4.94 10.63 -16.64
N LEU A 83 -3.97 10.58 -15.73
CA LEU A 83 -3.59 9.34 -15.06
C LEU A 83 -4.68 8.89 -14.09
N GLU A 84 -5.28 9.83 -13.37
CA GLU A 84 -6.40 9.55 -12.49
C GLU A 84 -7.61 8.99 -13.26
N GLU A 85 -7.94 9.56 -14.42
CA GLU A 85 -8.96 9.04 -15.34
C GLU A 85 -8.57 7.66 -15.89
N ALA A 86 -7.31 7.44 -16.23
CA ALA A 86 -6.82 6.14 -16.68
C ALA A 86 -6.99 5.05 -15.59
N ILE A 87 -6.74 5.37 -14.31
CA ILE A 87 -7.01 4.48 -13.17
C ILE A 87 -8.50 4.15 -13.11
N HIS A 88 -9.36 5.17 -13.17
CA HIS A 88 -10.80 4.98 -13.08
C HIS A 88 -11.33 4.08 -14.20
N ARG A 89 -10.89 4.32 -15.45
CA ARG A 89 -11.25 3.52 -16.63
C ARG A 89 -10.83 2.05 -16.51
N HIS A 90 -9.66 1.77 -15.94
CA HIS A 90 -9.14 0.41 -15.81
C HIS A 90 -9.52 -0.27 -14.48
N GLY A 91 -10.23 0.39 -13.56
CA GLY A 91 -10.54 -0.12 -12.23
C GLY A 91 -11.22 -1.50 -12.23
N LYS A 92 -12.19 -1.74 -13.13
CA LYS A 92 -12.87 -3.04 -13.25
C LYS A 92 -11.92 -4.14 -13.76
N VAL A 93 -11.13 -3.84 -14.78
CA VAL A 93 -10.15 -4.78 -15.34
C VAL A 93 -9.09 -5.13 -14.30
N ALA A 94 -8.57 -4.12 -13.59
CA ALA A 94 -7.61 -4.29 -12.52
C ALA A 94 -8.17 -5.15 -11.38
N LEU A 95 -9.43 -4.96 -10.99
CA LEU A 95 -10.07 -5.80 -9.97
C LEU A 95 -10.18 -7.26 -10.41
N VAL A 96 -10.61 -7.52 -11.64
CA VAL A 96 -10.67 -8.89 -12.18
C VAL A 96 -9.28 -9.51 -12.18
N LEU A 97 -8.26 -8.81 -12.69
CA LEU A 97 -6.88 -9.28 -12.70
C LEU A 97 -6.35 -9.52 -11.28
N ALA A 98 -6.67 -8.65 -10.32
CA ALA A 98 -6.24 -8.80 -8.94
C ALA A 98 -6.84 -10.06 -8.30
N ILE A 99 -8.14 -10.32 -8.52
CA ILE A 99 -8.81 -11.51 -7.98
C ILE A 99 -8.31 -12.78 -8.67
N THR A 100 -8.06 -12.77 -9.97
CA THR A 100 -7.64 -13.97 -10.72
C THR A 100 -6.17 -14.32 -10.49
N THR A 101 -5.29 -13.33 -10.37
CA THR A 101 -3.85 -13.58 -10.15
C THR A 101 -3.53 -13.91 -8.69
N PHE A 102 -4.40 -13.55 -7.74
CA PHE A 102 -4.16 -13.81 -6.32
C PHE A 102 -4.07 -15.31 -5.96
N PRO A 103 -4.98 -16.21 -6.41
CA PRO A 103 -4.83 -17.65 -6.22
C PRO A 103 -3.56 -18.23 -6.84
N LEU A 104 -3.14 -17.71 -8.01
CA LEU A 104 -1.89 -18.14 -8.65
C LEU A 104 -0.68 -17.80 -7.77
N ILE A 105 -0.67 -16.61 -7.15
CA ILE A 105 0.37 -16.23 -6.19
C ILE A 105 0.36 -17.18 -5.00
N LEU A 106 -0.82 -17.48 -4.41
CA LEU A 106 -0.91 -18.40 -3.27
C LEU A 106 -0.41 -19.81 -3.61
N TRP A 107 -0.59 -20.25 -4.85
CA TRP A 107 -0.10 -21.55 -5.30
C TRP A 107 1.42 -21.55 -5.44
N PHE A 108 1.99 -20.57 -6.15
CA PHE A 108 3.44 -20.53 -6.40
C PHE A 108 4.26 -20.05 -5.20
N ILE A 109 3.69 -19.28 -4.26
CA ILE A 109 4.44 -18.79 -3.10
C ILE A 109 4.86 -19.94 -2.19
N GLN A 110 4.12 -21.05 -2.16
CA GLN A 110 4.52 -22.25 -1.42
C GLN A 110 5.86 -22.78 -1.94
N SER A 111 6.07 -22.80 -3.25
CA SER A 111 7.36 -23.20 -3.85
C SER A 111 8.50 -22.26 -3.46
N VAL A 112 8.24 -20.98 -3.18
CA VAL A 112 9.23 -20.05 -2.65
C VAL A 112 9.51 -20.34 -1.16
N LEU A 113 8.47 -20.58 -0.37
CA LEU A 113 8.58 -20.84 1.08
C LEU A 113 9.29 -22.16 1.39
N ASP A 114 9.01 -23.20 0.61
CA ASP A 114 9.64 -24.52 0.75
C ASP A 114 11.05 -24.57 0.13
N GLY A 115 11.53 -23.46 -0.44
CA GLY A 115 12.89 -23.34 -1.00
C GLY A 115 13.08 -23.96 -2.38
N THR A 116 12.00 -24.43 -3.02
CA THR A 116 12.03 -24.94 -4.40
C THR A 116 12.42 -23.82 -5.39
N PHE A 117 11.85 -22.63 -5.21
CA PHE A 117 12.19 -21.44 -6.00
C PHE A 117 13.15 -20.57 -5.20
N GLN A 118 14.44 -20.71 -5.52
CA GLN A 118 15.50 -20.01 -4.83
C GLN A 118 15.69 -18.60 -5.39
N PHE A 119 16.11 -17.69 -4.52
CA PHE A 119 16.53 -16.35 -4.94
C PHE A 119 17.59 -16.44 -6.06
N GLY A 120 17.39 -15.65 -7.12
CA GLY A 120 18.23 -15.67 -8.32
C GLY A 120 17.73 -16.60 -9.43
N SER A 121 16.74 -17.45 -9.17
CA SER A 121 16.11 -18.29 -10.20
C SER A 121 15.07 -17.51 -11.02
N TYR A 122 14.81 -17.96 -12.26
CA TYR A 122 13.79 -17.34 -13.12
C TYR A 122 12.38 -17.53 -12.56
N GLU A 123 12.14 -18.65 -11.89
CA GLU A 123 10.87 -18.98 -11.22
C GLU A 123 10.61 -18.02 -10.06
N TYR A 124 11.60 -17.81 -9.19
CA TYR A 124 11.50 -16.83 -8.10
C TYR A 124 11.19 -15.43 -8.64
N ALA A 125 11.93 -15.00 -9.67
CA ALA A 125 11.69 -13.71 -10.32
C ALA A 125 10.26 -13.60 -10.89
N GLY A 126 9.77 -14.67 -11.54
CA GLY A 126 8.42 -14.76 -12.06
C GLY A 126 7.35 -14.58 -10.98
N VAL A 127 7.52 -15.24 -9.82
CA VAL A 127 6.61 -15.09 -8.67
C VAL A 127 6.64 -13.67 -8.11
N MET A 128 7.81 -13.05 -7.98
CA MET A 128 7.93 -11.67 -7.47
C MET A 128 7.32 -10.64 -8.41
N VAL A 129 7.48 -10.83 -9.73
CA VAL A 129 6.83 -9.99 -10.74
C VAL A 129 5.33 -10.16 -10.70
N LEU A 130 4.82 -11.39 -10.62
CA LEU A 130 3.38 -11.66 -10.51
C LEU A 130 2.79 -11.03 -9.24
N ARG A 131 3.49 -11.16 -8.11
CA ARG A 131 3.10 -10.56 -6.82
C ARG A 131 3.05 -9.04 -6.91
N SER A 132 4.05 -8.41 -7.54
CA SER A 132 4.10 -6.96 -7.74
C SER A 132 3.02 -6.45 -8.69
N PHE A 133 2.73 -7.22 -9.75
CA PHE A 133 1.62 -6.95 -10.66
C PHE A 133 0.28 -7.00 -9.93
N ASN A 134 0.05 -8.02 -9.11
CA ASN A 134 -1.17 -8.15 -8.31
C ASN A 134 -1.34 -6.98 -7.32
N LEU A 135 -0.26 -6.57 -6.64
CA LEU A 135 -0.27 -5.37 -5.78
C LEU A 135 -0.74 -4.15 -6.57
N TRP A 136 -0.20 -3.94 -7.77
CA TRP A 136 -0.55 -2.79 -8.58
C TRP A 136 -1.99 -2.85 -9.10
N CYS A 137 -2.48 -4.03 -9.46
CA CYS A 137 -3.88 -4.26 -9.81
C CYS A 137 -4.83 -3.92 -8.64
N TRP A 138 -4.50 -4.34 -7.41
CA TRP A 138 -5.26 -3.96 -6.22
C TRP A 138 -5.25 -2.45 -6.00
N MET A 139 -4.10 -1.78 -6.17
CA MET A 139 -4.01 -0.32 -6.07
C MET A 139 -4.91 0.38 -7.08
N ILE A 140 -4.86 0.01 -8.36
CA ILE A 140 -5.73 0.60 -9.40
C ILE A 140 -7.20 0.34 -9.07
N ALA A 141 -7.55 -0.86 -8.65
CA ALA A 141 -8.92 -1.21 -8.28
C ALA A 141 -9.42 -0.35 -7.12
N PHE A 142 -8.69 -0.29 -6.00
CA PHE A 142 -9.09 0.47 -4.83
C PHE A 142 -9.16 1.98 -5.11
N LEU A 143 -8.21 2.54 -5.85
CA LEU A 143 -8.25 3.96 -6.22
C LEU A 143 -9.40 4.27 -7.19
N GLY A 144 -9.61 3.42 -8.20
CA GLY A 144 -10.67 3.59 -9.19
C GLY A 144 -12.07 3.50 -8.59
N TYR A 145 -12.31 2.50 -7.74
CA TYR A 145 -13.58 2.31 -7.04
C TYR A 145 -13.75 3.27 -5.86
N GLY A 146 -12.67 3.62 -5.16
CA GLY A 146 -12.68 4.64 -4.12
C GLY A 146 -13.12 5.99 -4.68
N LYS A 147 -12.59 6.42 -5.83
CA LYS A 147 -13.07 7.63 -6.51
C LYS A 147 -14.54 7.53 -6.91
N LYS A 148 -15.01 6.35 -7.34
CA LYS A 148 -16.40 6.15 -7.78
C LYS A 148 -17.42 6.18 -6.64
N TYR A 149 -17.12 5.51 -5.53
CA TYR A 149 -18.09 5.23 -4.47
C TYR A 149 -17.83 6.00 -3.17
N LEU A 150 -16.62 6.51 -2.95
CA LEU A 150 -16.22 7.18 -1.71
C LEU A 150 -15.93 8.69 -1.91
N SER A 151 -16.31 9.27 -3.05
CA SER A 151 -16.14 10.70 -3.35
C SER A 151 -17.29 11.58 -2.82
N PHE A 152 -17.70 11.34 -1.57
CA PHE A 152 -18.71 12.14 -0.88
C PHE A 152 -18.09 12.96 0.25
N ASN A 153 -18.72 14.08 0.61
CA ASN A 153 -18.28 14.90 1.74
C ASN A 153 -19.31 14.83 2.87
N ASN A 154 -18.98 14.11 3.95
CA ASN A 154 -19.82 14.03 5.14
C ASN A 154 -19.00 14.17 6.44
N SER A 155 -19.69 14.41 7.55
CA SER A 155 -19.06 14.59 8.87
C SER A 155 -18.26 13.36 9.31
N THR A 156 -18.73 12.16 8.96
CA THR A 156 -18.04 10.89 9.24
C THR A 156 -16.71 10.78 8.52
N LEU A 157 -16.64 11.16 7.24
CA LEU A 157 -15.40 11.16 6.45
C LEU A 157 -14.41 12.19 6.99
N LYS A 158 -14.90 13.37 7.40
CA LYS A 158 -14.05 14.37 8.05
C LYS A 158 -13.41 13.84 9.34
N TYR A 159 -14.19 13.15 10.16
CA TYR A 159 -13.70 12.48 11.37
C TYR A 159 -12.70 11.35 11.04
N ALA A 160 -13.02 10.48 10.08
CA ALA A 160 -12.16 9.37 9.67
C ALA A 160 -10.83 9.86 9.08
N ASN A 161 -10.86 10.92 8.26
CA ASN A 161 -9.66 11.56 7.72
C ASN A 161 -8.76 12.16 8.80
N GLU A 162 -9.34 12.69 9.89
CA GLU A 162 -8.57 13.21 11.02
C GLU A 162 -7.78 12.09 11.72
N GLY A 163 -8.38 10.91 11.88
CA GLY A 163 -7.78 9.74 12.53
C GLY A 163 -6.96 8.82 11.64
N LEU A 164 -6.93 9.06 10.32
CA LEU A 164 -6.32 8.14 9.34
C LEU A 164 -4.85 7.83 9.63
N ILE A 165 -4.05 8.87 9.94
CA ILE A 165 -2.61 8.71 10.23
C ILE A 165 -2.40 7.94 11.54
N ALA A 166 -3.22 8.21 12.55
CA ALA A 166 -3.19 7.49 13.82
C ALA A 166 -3.50 6.01 13.62
N PHE A 167 -4.56 5.70 12.86
CA PHE A 167 -4.92 4.33 12.54
C PHE A 167 -3.81 3.62 11.75
N TYR A 168 -3.22 4.31 10.76
CA TYR A 168 -2.10 3.79 9.97
C TYR A 168 -0.86 3.47 10.81
N ILE A 169 -0.51 4.27 11.81
CA ILE A 169 0.65 3.99 12.67
C ILE A 169 0.34 2.88 13.68
N LEU A 170 -0.85 2.89 14.27
CA LEU A 170 -1.22 1.97 15.34
C LEU A 170 -1.57 0.57 14.84
N HIS A 171 -2.14 0.42 13.64
CA HIS A 171 -2.68 -0.88 13.22
C HIS A 171 -1.64 -2.00 13.30
N GLN A 172 -0.44 -1.78 12.76
CA GLN A 172 0.59 -2.81 12.70
C GLN A 172 1.06 -3.23 14.11
N THR A 173 1.28 -2.27 15.00
CA THR A 173 1.75 -2.54 16.37
C THR A 173 0.68 -3.28 17.19
N VAL A 174 -0.56 -2.80 17.16
CA VAL A 174 -1.66 -3.40 17.92
C VAL A 174 -1.99 -4.80 17.39
N ILE A 175 -2.06 -4.98 16.07
CA ILE A 175 -2.31 -6.30 15.45
C ILE A 175 -1.22 -7.29 15.83
N GLN A 176 0.06 -6.89 15.82
CA GLN A 176 1.15 -7.78 16.23
C GLN A 176 1.09 -8.16 17.71
N ILE A 177 0.79 -7.20 18.60
CA ILE A 177 0.66 -7.47 20.04
C ILE A 177 -0.47 -8.47 20.29
N VAL A 178 -1.66 -8.22 19.73
CA VAL A 178 -2.80 -9.12 19.89
C VAL A 178 -2.48 -10.48 19.26
N GLY A 179 -1.92 -10.48 18.06
CA GLY A 179 -1.51 -11.68 17.33
C GLY A 179 -0.57 -12.57 18.14
N PHE A 180 0.42 -11.97 18.82
CA PHE A 180 1.35 -12.67 19.70
C PHE A 180 0.63 -13.41 20.84
N PHE A 181 -0.33 -12.76 21.52
CA PHE A 181 -1.04 -13.38 22.64
C PHE A 181 -2.01 -14.49 22.23
N ILE A 182 -2.60 -14.40 21.04
CA ILE A 182 -3.58 -15.40 20.55
C ILE A 182 -2.95 -16.52 19.70
N ALA A 183 -1.66 -16.41 19.38
CA ALA A 183 -0.97 -17.31 18.45
C ALA A 183 -1.09 -18.78 18.91
N ASP A 184 -0.84 -19.04 20.19
CA ASP A 184 -0.78 -20.38 20.78
C ASP A 184 -2.14 -20.90 21.24
N TRP A 185 -3.23 -20.15 21.05
CA TRP A 185 -4.56 -20.59 21.45
C TRP A 185 -4.99 -21.81 20.64
N ASP A 186 -5.58 -22.83 21.30
CA ASP A 186 -6.09 -24.02 20.63
C ASP A 186 -7.46 -23.75 19.97
N MET A 187 -7.42 -23.00 18.87
CA MET A 187 -8.60 -22.61 18.09
C MET A 187 -8.29 -22.61 16.61
N GLY A 188 -9.31 -22.85 15.80
CA GLY A 188 -9.23 -22.72 14.35
C GLY A 188 -8.86 -21.31 13.88
N ILE A 189 -8.42 -21.20 12.63
CA ILE A 189 -7.96 -19.95 12.01
C ILE A 189 -9.06 -18.88 12.01
N PHE A 190 -10.31 -19.26 11.72
CA PHE A 190 -11.41 -18.31 11.60
C PHE A 190 -11.77 -17.61 12.92
N PRO A 191 -11.95 -18.32 14.06
CA PRO A 191 -12.09 -17.69 15.37
C PRO A 191 -10.92 -16.77 15.73
N LYS A 192 -9.67 -17.20 15.52
CA LYS A 192 -8.49 -16.36 15.78
C LYS A 192 -8.53 -15.08 14.95
N TYR A 193 -8.89 -15.17 13.68
CA TYR A 193 -9.02 -14.00 12.80
C TYR A 193 -10.11 -13.04 13.27
N MET A 194 -11.29 -13.54 13.67
CA MET A 194 -12.36 -12.70 14.20
C MET A 194 -11.96 -11.99 15.50
N ILE A 195 -11.28 -12.70 16.41
CA ILE A 195 -10.77 -12.14 17.66
C ILE A 195 -9.73 -11.07 17.36
N LEU A 196 -8.75 -11.38 16.50
CA LEU A 196 -7.70 -10.43 16.09
C LEU A 196 -8.31 -9.17 15.49
N LEU A 197 -9.23 -9.31 14.55
CA LEU A 197 -9.89 -8.19 13.87
C LEU A 197 -10.67 -7.31 14.85
N THR A 198 -11.49 -7.90 15.69
CA THR A 198 -12.37 -7.16 16.62
C THR A 198 -11.58 -6.49 17.72
N THR A 199 -10.69 -7.22 18.41
CA THR A 199 -9.91 -6.69 19.53
C THR A 199 -8.93 -5.60 19.07
N SER A 200 -8.22 -5.81 17.95
CA SER A 200 -7.31 -4.78 17.42
C SER A 200 -8.07 -3.52 16.99
N SER A 201 -9.21 -3.65 16.30
CA SER A 201 -10.03 -2.51 15.89
C SER A 201 -10.53 -1.71 17.09
N ILE A 202 -11.05 -2.38 18.12
CA ILE A 202 -11.53 -1.74 19.35
C ILE A 202 -10.37 -1.07 20.09
N ALA A 203 -9.22 -1.74 20.22
CA ALA A 203 -8.04 -1.19 20.88
C ALA A 203 -7.52 0.08 20.16
N ILE A 204 -7.41 0.04 18.83
CA ILE A 204 -6.97 1.21 18.05
C ILE A 204 -7.95 2.38 18.22
N LEU A 205 -9.27 2.12 18.14
CA LEU A 205 -10.28 3.15 18.34
C LEU A 205 -10.24 3.75 19.75
N MET A 206 -10.03 2.93 20.78
CA MET A 206 -9.88 3.42 22.16
C MET A 206 -8.63 4.27 22.33
N ILE A 207 -7.48 3.83 21.82
CA ILE A 207 -6.23 4.60 21.87
C ILE A 207 -6.42 5.93 21.14
N TYR A 208 -7.06 5.91 19.97
CA TYR A 208 -7.34 7.11 19.21
C TYR A 208 -8.24 8.10 19.98
N GLU A 209 -9.39 7.65 20.50
CA GLU A 209 -10.36 8.52 21.19
C GLU A 209 -9.90 9.03 22.56
N ILE A 210 -9.10 8.24 23.29
CA ILE A 210 -8.70 8.57 24.66
C ILE A 210 -7.38 9.33 24.68
N ALA A 211 -6.36 8.83 23.98
CA ALA A 211 -5.02 9.41 24.02
C ALA A 211 -4.79 10.42 22.90
N ILE A 212 -4.94 9.98 21.65
CA ILE A 212 -4.51 10.78 20.49
C ILE A 212 -5.41 11.99 20.31
N ARG A 213 -6.72 11.83 20.32
CA ARG A 213 -7.65 12.92 20.00
C ARG A 213 -7.72 13.99 21.09
N ARG A 214 -7.43 13.65 22.35
CA ARG A 214 -7.60 14.54 23.51
C ARG A 214 -6.35 15.35 23.84
N ILE A 215 -5.16 14.84 23.57
CA ILE A 215 -3.90 15.45 24.00
C ILE A 215 -3.22 16.15 22.82
N ASN A 216 -3.10 17.47 22.84
CA ASN A 216 -2.53 18.27 21.74
C ASN A 216 -1.09 17.87 21.35
N VAL A 217 -0.27 17.46 22.32
CA VAL A 217 1.09 16.95 22.06
C VAL A 217 1.03 15.67 21.22
N VAL A 218 0.14 14.74 21.58
CA VAL A 218 -0.02 13.47 20.86
C VAL A 218 -0.64 13.74 19.48
N ARG A 219 -1.61 14.64 19.36
CA ARG A 219 -2.14 15.10 18.06
C ARG A 219 -1.02 15.54 17.13
N PHE A 220 -0.10 16.38 17.63
CA PHE A 220 1.03 16.86 16.86
C PHE A 220 1.96 15.73 16.38
N LEU A 221 2.31 14.79 17.28
CA LEU A 221 3.15 13.63 16.94
C LEU A 221 2.52 12.75 15.84
N PHE A 222 1.20 12.66 15.81
CA PHE A 222 0.45 11.92 14.80
C PHE A 222 0.03 12.79 13.59
N GLY A 223 0.59 14.00 13.43
CA GLY A 223 0.35 14.87 12.28
C GLY A 223 -1.04 15.52 12.25
N MET A 224 -1.78 15.49 13.36
CA MET A 224 -3.10 16.09 13.50
C MET A 224 -2.99 17.56 13.92
N LYS A 225 -3.92 18.39 13.45
CA LYS A 225 -4.02 19.80 13.88
C LYS A 225 -4.34 19.88 15.38
N PRO A 226 -3.78 20.82 16.15
CA PRO A 226 -4.15 21.01 17.56
C PRO A 226 -5.63 21.37 17.69
N ARG A 227 -6.25 20.92 18.78
CA ARG A 227 -7.62 21.28 19.12
C ARG A 227 -7.59 22.72 19.68
N LYS A 228 -8.42 23.60 19.10
CA LYS A 228 -8.69 24.93 19.65
C LYS A 228 -9.37 24.82 21.01
#